data_AF-A0ABC8X9N7-F1
#
_entry.id   AF-A0ABC8X9N7-F1
#
_cell.length_a   1.000
_cell.length_b   1.000
_cell.length_c   1.000
_cell.angle_alpha   90.00
_cell.angle_beta   90.00
_cell.angle_gamma   90.00
#
_symmetry.space_group_name_H-M   'P 1'
#
loop_
_entity.id
_entity.type
_entity.pdbx_description
1 polymer ?
#
loop_
_entity_poly.entity_id
_entity_poly.type
_entity_poly.pdbx_seq_one_letter_code
_entity_poly.pdbx_strand_id
1 'polypeptide(L)'
;MVLPFRRAVAAVLLLRLVLGDASASSHNRDGAGRFDPTRVAHVSWHPRAFLHEGFLSDAECDHLIALARKGGLEKSMVVERKSGKSVESKARTSSGVFLTSKQDEVVAGIEERIAAWTFLPPENGEPIQVLRYENGQKYEPHFDYFSDKQNQAVGGHRIATVLMYLSNVKMGGETIFPSSEDQLTQEKDDTWSECAQLGYAVKPVKGDALLFFSLHPNATTDTNSLHGSCPVIEGEKWSATKWIHVRSFGYPKETTDDECRDENDKCPKWAAAGECAKNPEYMVGTRNSPGSCRKSCNVCGE
;
A
#
# COMPACT_ATOMS: atom_id res chain seq x y z
N MET A 1 -2.27 -51.08 70.17
CA MET A 1 -1.47 -50.22 71.08
C MET A 1 -0.68 -49.26 70.19
N VAL A 2 -0.80 -47.94 70.15
CA VAL A 2 -1.36 -46.89 71.03
C VAL A 2 -1.62 -45.65 70.13
N LEU A 3 -2.78 -45.00 70.25
CA LEU A 3 -3.06 -43.58 69.89
C LEU A 3 -2.72 -42.70 71.12
N PRO A 4 -2.79 -41.34 71.12
CA PRO A 4 -2.78 -40.28 70.10
C PRO A 4 -1.86 -39.07 70.48
N PHE A 5 -1.81 -37.95 69.72
CA PHE A 5 -2.13 -36.57 70.18
C PHE A 5 -1.87 -35.45 69.14
N ARG A 6 -2.96 -34.74 68.81
CA ARG A 6 -3.24 -33.30 68.54
C ARG A 6 -2.16 -32.30 68.04
N ARG A 7 -2.61 -31.41 67.12
CA ARG A 7 -2.77 -29.92 67.19
C ARG A 7 -2.58 -29.33 65.77
N ALA A 8 -3.11 -28.20 65.32
CA ALA A 8 -4.14 -27.22 65.69
C ALA A 8 -4.29 -26.34 64.41
N VAL A 9 -5.51 -25.93 64.04
CA VAL A 9 -5.74 -25.05 62.87
C VAL A 9 -5.72 -23.61 63.35
N ALA A 10 -4.85 -22.79 62.76
CA ALA A 10 -4.80 -21.35 62.97
C ALA A 10 -5.32 -20.63 61.71
N ALA A 11 -6.28 -19.73 61.91
CA ALA A 11 -6.84 -18.85 60.90
C ALA A 11 -5.87 -17.71 60.57
N VAL A 12 -5.79 -17.33 59.29
CA VAL A 12 -5.18 -16.07 58.84
C VAL A 12 -6.22 -15.31 58.03
N LEU A 13 -6.65 -14.18 58.58
CA LEU A 13 -7.39 -13.12 57.91
C LEU A 13 -6.49 -12.48 56.84
N LEU A 14 -6.99 -12.35 55.60
CA LEU A 14 -6.40 -11.44 54.63
C LEU A 14 -7.47 -10.52 54.02
N LEU A 15 -7.11 -9.25 54.05
CA LEU A 15 -7.84 -8.03 53.80
C LEU A 15 -8.46 -7.99 52.39
N ARG A 16 -9.76 -7.67 52.27
CA ARG A 16 -10.39 -7.36 50.99
C ARG A 16 -9.94 -5.98 50.51
N LEU A 17 -9.15 -5.94 49.45
CA LEU A 17 -8.93 -4.74 48.64
C LEU A 17 -10.09 -4.59 47.66
N VAL A 18 -10.82 -3.49 47.80
CA VAL A 18 -11.82 -3.00 46.84
C VAL A 18 -11.06 -2.52 45.61
N LEU A 19 -11.18 -3.24 44.49
CA LEU A 19 -10.87 -2.72 43.16
C LEU A 19 -12.21 -2.47 42.47
N GLY A 20 -12.42 -1.20 42.12
CA GLY A 20 -13.67 -0.69 41.58
C GLY A 20 -14.02 -1.28 40.22
N ASP A 21 -15.33 -1.34 39.97
CA ASP A 21 -15.94 -1.61 38.68
C ASP A 21 -15.52 -0.55 37.68
N ALA A 22 -14.47 -0.84 36.91
CA ALA A 22 -14.28 -0.21 35.61
C ALA A 22 -15.19 -0.94 34.63
N SER A 23 -16.38 -0.39 34.43
CA SER A 23 -17.21 -0.62 33.25
C SER A 23 -16.34 -0.46 32.00
N ALA A 24 -15.84 -1.58 31.48
CA ALA A 24 -15.25 -1.65 30.16
C ALA A 24 -16.41 -1.51 29.17
N SER A 25 -16.64 -0.29 28.71
CA SER A 25 -17.39 -0.03 27.48
C SER A 25 -16.70 -0.81 26.36
N SER A 26 -17.23 -1.99 26.04
CA SER A 26 -16.90 -2.73 24.84
C SER A 26 -17.48 -1.94 23.66
N HIS A 27 -16.76 -0.91 23.23
CA HIS A 27 -16.99 -0.36 21.91
C HIS A 27 -16.63 -1.44 20.90
N ASN A 28 -17.66 -1.96 20.26
CA ASN A 28 -17.64 -2.91 19.17
C ASN A 28 -16.71 -2.38 18.06
N ARG A 29 -15.43 -2.79 18.09
CA ARG A 29 -14.46 -2.59 17.01
C ARG A 29 -14.54 -3.78 16.05
N ASP A 30 -15.73 -4.00 15.50
CA ASP A 30 -15.90 -4.97 14.43
C ASP A 30 -15.76 -4.24 13.09
N GLY A 31 -14.65 -4.46 12.39
CA GLY A 31 -14.54 -4.09 10.99
C GLY A 31 -13.13 -4.02 10.40
N ALA A 32 -12.10 -3.70 11.18
CA ALA A 32 -10.75 -3.49 10.66
C ALA A 32 -9.71 -4.15 11.57
N GLY A 33 -9.56 -5.46 11.42
CA GLY A 33 -8.57 -6.24 12.15
C GLY A 33 -7.14 -5.79 11.83
N ARG A 34 -6.24 -5.99 12.80
CA ARG A 34 -4.78 -5.98 12.59
C ARG A 34 -4.44 -6.85 11.37
N PHE A 35 -3.47 -6.43 10.55
CA PHE A 35 -3.02 -7.17 9.37
C PHE A 35 -2.79 -8.66 9.69
N ASP A 36 -3.41 -9.55 8.92
CA ASP A 36 -3.34 -11.00 9.08
C ASP A 36 -2.51 -11.62 7.94
N PRO A 37 -1.23 -11.95 8.16
CA PRO A 37 -0.37 -12.49 7.11
C PRO A 37 -0.82 -13.86 6.60
N THR A 38 -1.68 -14.58 7.31
CA THR A 38 -2.12 -15.93 6.90
C THR A 38 -3.06 -15.93 5.70
N ARG A 39 -3.64 -14.77 5.37
CA ARG A 39 -4.54 -14.57 4.23
C ARG A 39 -3.83 -14.12 2.95
N VAL A 40 -2.49 -14.14 2.95
CA VAL A 40 -1.69 -13.79 1.79
C VAL A 40 -1.39 -15.03 0.95
N ALA A 41 -1.89 -15.03 -0.28
CA ALA A 41 -1.56 -16.00 -1.31
C ALA A 41 -0.46 -15.45 -2.24
N HIS A 42 0.48 -16.32 -2.61
CA HIS A 42 1.45 -16.04 -3.66
C HIS A 42 0.75 -16.06 -5.03
N VAL A 43 1.09 -15.09 -5.90
CA VAL A 43 0.55 -14.98 -7.26
C VAL A 43 1.66 -15.24 -8.28
N SER A 44 2.80 -14.55 -8.17
CA SER A 44 3.95 -14.76 -9.04
C SER A 44 5.24 -14.28 -8.38
N TRP A 45 6.37 -14.82 -8.82
CA TRP A 45 7.71 -14.31 -8.46
C TRP A 45 8.29 -13.32 -9.48
N HIS A 46 7.83 -13.41 -10.73
CA HIS A 46 8.27 -12.56 -11.84
C HIS A 46 7.02 -12.09 -12.62
N PRO A 47 6.44 -10.94 -12.27
CA PRO A 47 6.86 -10.03 -11.21
C PRO A 47 6.51 -10.58 -9.82
N ARG A 48 7.13 -10.06 -8.77
CA ARG A 48 6.71 -10.40 -7.40
C ARG A 48 5.30 -9.86 -7.17
N ALA A 49 4.35 -10.76 -6.96
CA ALA A 49 2.95 -10.43 -6.75
C ALA A 49 2.32 -11.33 -5.67
N PHE A 50 1.50 -10.74 -4.82
CA PHE A 50 0.85 -11.38 -3.68
C PHE A 50 -0.58 -10.84 -3.53
N LEU A 51 -1.54 -11.73 -3.35
CA LEU A 51 -2.94 -11.40 -3.11
C LEU A 51 -3.22 -11.54 -1.62
N HIS A 52 -3.78 -10.52 -0.99
CA HIS A 52 -4.32 -10.62 0.36
C HIS A 52 -5.84 -10.67 0.29
N GLU A 53 -6.41 -11.80 0.71
CA GLU A 53 -7.85 -11.99 0.74
C GLU A 53 -8.49 -11.17 1.86
N GLY A 54 -9.59 -10.48 1.59
CA GLY A 54 -10.31 -9.62 2.54
C GLY A 54 -9.39 -8.67 3.32
N PHE A 55 -8.48 -8.01 2.59
CA PHE A 55 -7.60 -6.96 3.11
C PHE A 55 -8.41 -5.76 3.63
N LEU A 56 -9.50 -5.42 2.95
CA LEU A 56 -10.50 -4.44 3.36
C LEU A 56 -11.78 -5.14 3.80
N SER A 57 -12.48 -4.56 4.76
CA SER A 57 -13.88 -4.92 5.02
C SER A 57 -14.83 -4.32 3.98
N ASP A 58 -16.02 -4.89 3.87
CA ASP A 58 -17.08 -4.35 3.01
C ASP A 58 -17.40 -2.88 3.32
N ALA A 59 -17.40 -2.52 4.61
CA ALA A 59 -17.63 -1.15 5.07
C ALA A 59 -16.51 -0.19 4.63
N GLU A 60 -15.26 -0.62 4.69
CA GLU A 60 -14.12 0.15 4.18
C GLU A 60 -14.21 0.34 2.66
N CYS A 61 -14.56 -0.71 1.91
CA CYS A 61 -14.78 -0.61 0.47
C CYS A 61 -15.88 0.40 0.12
N ASP A 62 -17.03 0.29 0.77
CA ASP A 62 -18.18 1.17 0.53
C ASP A 62 -17.87 2.62 0.91
N HIS A 63 -17.10 2.82 1.99
CA HIS A 63 -16.63 4.14 2.41
C HIS A 63 -15.74 4.80 1.36
N LEU A 64 -14.74 4.09 0.83
CA LEU A 64 -13.87 4.62 -0.24
C LEU A 64 -14.65 4.98 -1.51
N ILE A 65 -15.64 4.17 -1.89
CA ILE A 65 -16.54 4.46 -3.01
C ILE A 65 -17.38 5.72 -2.72
N ALA A 66 -17.90 5.87 -1.50
CA ALA A 66 -18.68 7.04 -1.11
C ALA A 66 -17.86 8.33 -1.14
N LEU A 67 -16.62 8.29 -0.62
CA LEU A 67 -15.68 9.41 -0.71
C LEU A 67 -15.40 9.78 -2.17
N ALA A 68 -15.17 8.78 -3.03
CA ALA A 68 -14.90 9.03 -4.44
C ALA A 68 -16.09 9.68 -5.17
N ARG A 69 -17.32 9.21 -4.90
CA ARG A 69 -18.55 9.82 -5.43
C ARG A 69 -18.71 11.27 -4.97
N LYS A 70 -18.37 11.58 -3.72
CA LYS A 70 -18.42 12.93 -3.17
C LYS A 70 -17.36 13.86 -3.76
N GLY A 71 -16.16 13.34 -4.01
CA GLY A 71 -15.04 14.10 -4.59
C GLY A 71 -15.23 14.48 -6.06
N GLY A 72 -16.10 13.78 -6.78
CA GLY A 72 -16.32 13.96 -8.21
C GLY A 72 -15.33 13.12 -9.02
N LEU A 73 -15.85 12.12 -9.74
CA LEU A 73 -15.03 11.28 -10.60
C LEU A 73 -14.75 12.00 -11.92
N GLU A 74 -13.47 12.17 -12.25
CA GLU A 74 -13.03 12.74 -13.52
C GLU A 74 -12.48 11.65 -14.44
N LYS A 75 -12.49 11.88 -15.76
CA LYS A 75 -11.91 10.94 -16.71
C LYS A 75 -10.41 10.79 -16.45
N SER A 76 -9.94 9.55 -16.38
CA SER A 76 -8.55 9.26 -16.07
C SER A 76 -7.63 9.70 -17.21
N MET A 77 -6.53 10.35 -16.85
CA MET A 77 -5.51 10.81 -17.80
C MET A 77 -4.31 9.85 -17.79
N VAL A 78 -3.50 9.88 -18.86
CA VAL A 78 -2.20 9.18 -18.90
C VAL A 78 -1.08 10.17 -19.24
N VAL A 79 0.12 9.90 -18.73
CA VAL A 79 1.32 10.64 -19.13
C VAL A 79 1.80 10.11 -20.48
N GLU A 80 1.81 10.96 -21.51
CA GLU A 80 2.29 10.58 -22.83
C GLU A 80 3.84 10.47 -22.86
N ARG A 81 4.37 9.31 -23.28
CA ARG A 81 5.82 9.02 -23.27
C ARG A 81 6.71 10.05 -23.98
N LYS A 82 6.21 10.70 -25.03
CA LYS A 82 6.99 11.64 -25.83
C LYS A 82 7.00 13.07 -25.27
N SER A 83 5.88 13.50 -24.71
CA SER A 83 5.68 14.89 -24.30
C SER A 83 5.73 15.09 -22.78
N GLY A 84 5.59 14.02 -22.00
CA GLY A 84 5.46 14.07 -20.54
C GLY A 84 4.15 14.72 -20.06
N LYS A 85 3.21 15.01 -20.97
CA LYS A 85 1.95 15.69 -20.64
C LYS A 85 0.84 14.70 -20.28
N SER A 86 -0.01 15.09 -19.36
CA SER A 86 -1.24 14.39 -18.99
C SER A 86 -2.28 14.59 -20.10
N VAL A 87 -2.71 13.50 -20.77
CA VAL A 87 -3.69 13.53 -21.87
C VAL A 87 -4.82 12.52 -21.65
N GLU A 88 -6.02 12.86 -22.13
CA GLU A 88 -7.15 11.93 -22.17
C GLU A 88 -6.80 10.81 -23.16
N SER A 89 -6.98 9.55 -22.75
CA SER A 89 -6.40 8.42 -23.47
C SER A 89 -7.38 7.31 -23.74
N LYS A 90 -7.31 6.77 -24.96
CA LYS A 90 -7.96 5.51 -25.32
C LYS A 90 -7.36 4.31 -24.59
N ALA A 91 -6.17 4.46 -24.01
CA ALA A 91 -5.49 3.41 -23.26
C ALA A 91 -6.02 3.26 -21.83
N ARG A 92 -6.46 4.36 -21.18
CA ARG A 92 -7.07 4.36 -19.83
C ARG A 92 -8.44 5.02 -19.90
N THR A 93 -9.49 4.23 -19.85
CA THR A 93 -10.84 4.74 -20.08
C THR A 93 -11.69 4.86 -18.82
N SER A 94 -11.10 4.59 -17.65
CA SER A 94 -11.71 4.75 -16.33
C SER A 94 -12.02 6.21 -15.99
N SER A 95 -12.80 6.37 -14.93
CA SER A 95 -12.87 7.63 -14.16
C SER A 95 -12.24 7.43 -12.78
N GLY A 96 -11.75 8.50 -12.16
CA GLY A 96 -11.09 8.40 -10.86
C GLY A 96 -10.96 9.71 -10.12
N VAL A 97 -10.52 9.61 -8.87
CA VAL A 97 -10.25 10.73 -7.97
C VAL A 97 -9.20 10.32 -6.95
N PHE A 98 -8.35 11.26 -6.55
CA PHE A 98 -7.42 11.06 -5.44
C PHE A 98 -8.10 11.47 -4.13
N LEU A 99 -8.01 10.59 -3.13
CA LEU A 99 -8.37 10.94 -1.76
C LEU A 99 -7.18 11.65 -1.11
N THR A 100 -7.44 12.57 -0.19
CA THR A 100 -6.36 13.19 0.59
C THR A 100 -5.71 12.14 1.51
N SER A 101 -4.39 12.16 1.68
CA SER A 101 -3.72 11.27 2.62
C SER A 101 -4.27 11.47 4.03
N LYS A 102 -4.57 10.38 4.73
CA LYS A 102 -5.22 10.40 6.07
C LYS A 102 -6.47 11.30 6.12
N GLN A 103 -7.27 11.35 5.05
CA GLN A 103 -8.46 12.20 4.95
C GLN A 103 -9.45 12.00 6.11
N ASP A 104 -9.59 10.77 6.58
CA ASP A 104 -10.32 10.40 7.78
C ASP A 104 -9.69 9.17 8.44
N GLU A 105 -10.25 8.73 9.57
CA GLU A 105 -9.74 7.59 10.34
C GLU A 105 -9.76 6.27 9.55
N VAL A 106 -10.72 6.09 8.63
CA VAL A 106 -10.82 4.88 7.80
C VAL A 106 -9.68 4.88 6.78
N VAL A 107 -9.50 5.98 6.06
CA VAL A 107 -8.40 6.14 5.09
C VAL A 107 -7.04 6.00 5.80
N ALA A 108 -6.86 6.64 6.95
CA ALA A 108 -5.64 6.53 7.73
C ALA A 108 -5.35 5.08 8.17
N GLY A 109 -6.36 4.36 8.66
CA GLY A 109 -6.23 2.96 9.06
C GLY A 109 -5.87 2.04 7.90
N ILE A 110 -6.41 2.29 6.70
CA ILE A 110 -6.04 1.55 5.48
C ILE A 110 -4.59 1.84 5.10
N GLU A 111 -4.14 3.10 5.12
CA GLU A 111 -2.76 3.48 4.82
C GLU A 111 -1.75 2.86 5.80
N GLU A 112 -2.10 2.80 7.09
CA GLU A 112 -1.29 2.12 8.12
C GLU A 112 -1.23 0.60 7.88
N ARG A 113 -2.34 -0.03 7.50
CA ARG A 113 -2.40 -1.46 7.16
C ARG A 113 -1.54 -1.77 5.92
N ILE A 114 -1.56 -0.89 4.91
CA ILE A 114 -0.70 -1.01 3.72
C ILE A 114 0.77 -0.94 4.12
N ALA A 115 1.15 0.02 4.96
CA ALA A 115 2.53 0.16 5.43
C ALA A 115 2.98 -1.08 6.23
N ALA A 116 2.10 -1.63 7.08
CA ALA A 116 2.37 -2.85 7.83
C ALA A 116 2.57 -4.08 6.93
N TRP A 117 1.77 -4.22 5.86
CA TRP A 117 1.89 -5.34 4.92
C TRP A 117 3.14 -5.23 4.04
N THR A 118 3.37 -4.05 3.48
CA THR A 118 4.44 -3.81 2.50
C THR A 118 5.81 -3.64 3.15
N PHE A 119 5.86 -3.36 4.45
CA PHE A 119 7.06 -2.92 5.18
C PHE A 119 7.68 -1.63 4.60
N LEU A 120 6.90 -0.84 3.87
CA LEU A 120 7.32 0.44 3.31
C LEU A 120 6.74 1.59 4.14
N PRO A 121 7.51 2.68 4.37
CA PRO A 121 7.03 3.80 5.18
C PRO A 121 5.81 4.49 4.56
N PRO A 122 4.80 4.89 5.36
CA PRO A 122 3.62 5.62 4.85
C PRO A 122 3.97 6.88 4.07
N GLU A 123 5.04 7.58 4.46
CA GLU A 123 5.53 8.79 3.81
C GLU A 123 6.02 8.57 2.38
N ASN A 124 6.29 7.33 1.97
CA ASN A 124 6.66 7.00 0.59
C ASN A 124 5.42 6.85 -0.32
N GLY A 125 4.22 6.80 0.26
CA GLY A 125 2.99 6.52 -0.48
C GLY A 125 2.38 7.78 -1.09
N GLU A 126 2.01 7.70 -2.38
CA GLU A 126 1.09 8.67 -2.99
C GLU A 126 -0.30 8.60 -2.32
N PRO A 127 -1.13 9.66 -2.38
CA PRO A 127 -2.52 9.56 -1.93
C PRO A 127 -3.28 8.46 -2.67
N ILE A 128 -4.26 7.83 -2.03
CA ILE A 128 -5.03 6.73 -2.62
C ILE A 128 -5.82 7.24 -3.83
N GLN A 129 -5.66 6.57 -4.98
CA GLN A 129 -6.47 6.84 -6.16
C GLN A 129 -7.62 5.85 -6.27
N VAL A 130 -8.87 6.32 -6.15
CA VAL A 130 -10.06 5.50 -6.40
C VAL A 130 -10.45 5.60 -7.86
N LEU A 131 -10.75 4.45 -8.48
CA LEU A 131 -11.04 4.30 -9.90
C LEU A 131 -12.33 3.53 -10.10
N ARG A 132 -13.08 3.91 -11.14
CA ARG A 132 -14.31 3.26 -11.60
C ARG A 132 -14.18 2.92 -13.08
N TYR A 133 -14.46 1.65 -13.41
CA TYR A 133 -14.54 1.14 -14.77
C TYR A 133 -15.95 0.63 -15.03
N GLU A 134 -16.60 1.22 -16.03
CA GLU A 134 -17.89 0.79 -16.56
C GLU A 134 -17.69 -0.28 -17.65
N ASN A 135 -18.79 -0.80 -18.19
CA ASN A 135 -18.76 -1.79 -19.27
C ASN A 135 -17.86 -1.34 -20.44
N GLY A 136 -16.96 -2.23 -20.86
CA GLY A 136 -15.98 -2.01 -21.93
C GLY A 136 -14.77 -1.15 -21.52
N GLN A 137 -14.80 -0.46 -20.38
CA GLN A 137 -13.66 0.33 -19.91
C GLN A 137 -12.53 -0.58 -19.43
N LYS A 138 -11.29 -0.13 -19.67
CA LYS A 138 -10.07 -0.91 -19.47
C LYS A 138 -8.89 -0.02 -19.13
N TYR A 139 -7.77 -0.65 -18.81
CA TYR A 139 -6.46 0.00 -18.81
C TYR A 139 -5.46 -0.88 -19.54
N GLU A 140 -4.89 -0.37 -20.62
CA GLU A 140 -3.87 -1.08 -21.40
C GLU A 140 -2.64 -1.42 -20.54
N PRO A 141 -1.92 -2.50 -20.89
CA PRO A 141 -0.70 -2.87 -20.18
C PRO A 141 0.31 -1.73 -20.10
N HIS A 142 0.77 -1.44 -18.88
CA HIS A 142 1.69 -0.35 -18.57
C HIS A 142 2.57 -0.71 -17.37
N PHE A 143 3.54 0.16 -17.09
CA PHE A 143 4.40 0.07 -15.92
C PHE A 143 4.03 1.18 -14.94
N ASP A 144 4.10 0.87 -13.65
CA ASP A 144 3.93 1.87 -12.60
C ASP A 144 5.24 2.62 -12.31
N TYR A 145 6.41 2.09 -12.69
CA TYR A 145 7.65 2.86 -12.63
C TYR A 145 7.73 3.91 -13.75
N PHE A 146 8.43 5.01 -13.49
CA PHE A 146 8.56 6.11 -14.44
C PHE A 146 9.66 5.90 -15.48
N SER A 147 9.43 6.30 -16.73
CA SER A 147 10.47 6.40 -17.76
C SER A 147 11.18 7.76 -17.79
N ASP A 148 10.59 8.79 -17.19
CA ASP A 148 11.11 10.15 -17.20
C ASP A 148 11.75 10.55 -15.86
N LYS A 149 12.76 11.43 -15.92
CA LYS A 149 13.48 11.90 -14.73
C LYS A 149 12.68 12.89 -13.88
N GLN A 150 11.65 13.53 -14.43
CA GLN A 150 10.90 14.59 -13.75
C GLN A 150 10.02 13.98 -12.66
N ASN A 151 9.27 12.93 -12.99
CA ASN A 151 8.47 12.20 -12.01
C ASN A 151 9.34 11.45 -11.00
N GLN A 152 10.52 10.95 -11.42
CA GLN A 152 11.48 10.36 -10.48
C GLN A 152 12.09 11.37 -9.49
N ALA A 153 12.04 12.68 -9.76
CA ALA A 153 12.55 13.68 -8.84
C ALA A 153 11.75 13.71 -7.52
N VAL A 154 10.47 13.33 -7.56
CA VAL A 154 9.57 13.27 -6.41
C VAL A 154 9.47 11.82 -5.92
N GLY A 155 10.18 11.50 -4.84
CA GLY A 155 10.18 10.15 -4.24
C GLY A 155 10.96 9.08 -5.01
N GLY A 156 11.39 9.30 -6.25
CA GLY A 156 12.03 8.27 -7.08
C GLY A 156 11.02 7.39 -7.82
N HIS A 157 11.46 6.23 -8.30
CA HIS A 157 10.54 5.23 -8.87
C HIS A 157 9.53 4.76 -7.83
N ARG A 158 8.32 4.42 -8.31
CA ARG A 158 7.36 3.59 -7.55
C ARG A 158 7.93 2.17 -7.46
N ILE A 159 8.21 1.71 -6.24
CA ILE A 159 8.75 0.37 -5.97
C ILE A 159 7.65 -0.68 -5.92
N ALA A 160 6.49 -0.32 -5.38
CA ALA A 160 5.38 -1.23 -5.14
C ALA A 160 4.05 -0.54 -5.36
N THR A 161 3.07 -1.35 -5.73
CA THR A 161 1.67 -0.95 -5.91
C THR A 161 0.79 -1.88 -5.10
N VAL A 162 -0.10 -1.30 -4.30
CA VAL A 162 -1.21 -2.03 -3.68
C VAL A 162 -2.50 -1.64 -4.40
N LEU A 163 -3.08 -2.58 -5.12
CA LEU A 163 -4.34 -2.45 -5.82
C LEU A 163 -5.44 -3.17 -5.04
N MET A 164 -6.33 -2.41 -4.42
CA MET A 164 -7.46 -2.91 -3.63
C MET A 164 -8.72 -2.97 -4.50
N TYR A 165 -9.43 -4.09 -4.47
CA TYR A 165 -10.68 -4.28 -5.19
C TYR A 165 -11.86 -3.89 -4.29
N LEU A 166 -12.63 -2.88 -4.70
CA LEU A 166 -13.73 -2.32 -3.91
C LEU A 166 -15.10 -2.86 -4.33
N SER A 167 -15.16 -3.60 -5.43
CA SER A 167 -16.37 -4.30 -5.90
C SER A 167 -16.03 -5.67 -6.47
N ASN A 168 -17.01 -6.57 -6.42
CA ASN A 168 -16.99 -7.78 -7.22
C ASN A 168 -17.33 -7.39 -8.67
N VAL A 169 -16.65 -8.01 -9.63
CA VAL A 169 -17.01 -7.89 -11.05
C VAL A 169 -17.53 -9.24 -11.53
N LYS A 170 -18.67 -9.25 -12.21
CA LYS A 170 -19.31 -10.49 -12.64
C LYS A 170 -18.53 -11.16 -13.78
N MET A 171 -18.06 -10.38 -14.74
CA MET A 171 -17.22 -10.87 -15.84
C MET A 171 -16.26 -9.78 -16.34
N GLY A 172 -15.00 -10.15 -16.58
CA GLY A 172 -13.95 -9.21 -16.99
C GLY A 172 -13.35 -8.44 -15.81
N GLY A 173 -12.66 -7.35 -16.12
CA GLY A 173 -12.06 -6.47 -15.10
C GLY A 173 -10.86 -7.07 -14.35
N GLU A 174 -10.31 -8.19 -14.79
CA GLU A 174 -9.13 -8.82 -14.19
C GLU A 174 -7.91 -7.88 -14.26
N THR A 175 -7.04 -7.96 -13.25
CA THR A 175 -5.70 -7.38 -13.34
C THR A 175 -4.78 -8.42 -13.98
N ILE A 176 -4.19 -8.09 -15.13
CA ILE A 176 -3.37 -9.02 -15.91
C ILE A 176 -1.90 -8.65 -15.86
N PHE A 177 -1.02 -9.65 -15.91
CA PHE A 177 0.43 -9.57 -16.05
C PHE A 177 0.85 -10.35 -17.32
N PRO A 178 0.76 -9.72 -18.51
CA PRO A 178 1.07 -10.38 -19.80
C PRO A 178 2.55 -10.69 -20.01
N SER A 179 3.44 -10.28 -19.11
CA SER A 179 4.87 -10.60 -19.16
C SER A 179 5.32 -11.43 -17.95
N SER A 180 4.38 -11.98 -17.19
CA SER A 180 4.74 -12.89 -16.10
C SER A 180 5.34 -14.18 -16.68
N GLU A 181 6.38 -14.73 -16.04
CA GLU A 181 6.97 -16.01 -16.46
C GLU A 181 5.95 -17.17 -16.40
N ASP A 182 5.01 -17.06 -15.45
CA ASP A 182 3.94 -18.03 -15.21
C ASP A 182 2.67 -17.76 -16.03
N GLN A 183 2.74 -16.86 -17.03
CA GLN A 183 1.57 -16.34 -17.74
C GLN A 183 0.57 -17.41 -18.26
N LEU A 184 1.07 -18.59 -18.64
CA LEU A 184 0.26 -19.69 -19.17
C LEU A 184 0.12 -20.89 -18.22
N THR A 185 0.64 -20.80 -16.99
CA THR A 185 0.60 -21.91 -16.03
C THR A 185 -0.65 -21.88 -15.15
N GLN A 186 -1.29 -20.70 -15.05
CA GLN A 186 -2.55 -20.54 -14.34
C GLN A 186 -3.72 -21.17 -15.12
N GLU A 187 -4.36 -22.19 -14.55
CA GLU A 187 -5.57 -22.77 -15.10
C GLU A 187 -6.73 -21.75 -15.07
N LYS A 188 -7.39 -21.60 -16.22
CA LYS A 188 -8.49 -20.65 -16.40
C LYS A 188 -9.66 -21.36 -17.08
N ASP A 189 -10.81 -21.35 -16.40
CA ASP A 189 -12.07 -21.83 -16.94
C ASP A 189 -12.81 -20.74 -17.75
N ASP A 190 -14.08 -21.01 -18.07
CA ASP A 190 -14.97 -20.12 -18.83
C ASP A 190 -15.37 -18.85 -18.08
N THR A 191 -15.01 -18.73 -16.80
CA THR A 191 -15.28 -17.54 -15.99
C THR A 191 -14.16 -16.49 -16.10
N TRP A 192 -13.17 -16.69 -16.96
CA TRP A 192 -12.09 -15.74 -17.27
C TRP A 192 -12.29 -15.09 -18.65
N SER A 193 -12.04 -13.78 -18.74
CA SER A 193 -12.14 -13.08 -20.01
C SER A 193 -11.05 -13.51 -20.99
N GLU A 194 -11.29 -13.37 -22.30
CA GLU A 194 -10.28 -13.60 -23.33
C GLU A 194 -9.00 -12.79 -23.07
N CYS A 195 -9.14 -11.58 -22.54
CA CYS A 195 -8.02 -10.73 -22.14
C CYS A 195 -7.19 -11.37 -21.02
N ALA A 196 -7.83 -11.97 -20.01
CA ALA A 196 -7.14 -12.64 -18.91
C ALA A 196 -6.43 -13.93 -19.33
N GLN A 197 -6.82 -14.54 -20.45
CA GLN A 197 -6.13 -15.71 -21.00
C GLN A 197 -4.73 -15.39 -21.53
N LEU A 198 -4.42 -14.11 -21.79
CA LEU A 198 -3.15 -13.66 -22.39
C LEU A 198 -2.06 -13.35 -21.34
N GLY A 199 -2.26 -13.75 -20.09
CA GLY A 199 -1.32 -13.45 -19.01
C GLY A 199 -1.68 -14.17 -17.72
N TYR A 200 -0.82 -14.04 -16.70
CA TYR A 200 -1.24 -14.36 -15.33
C TYR A 200 -2.23 -13.29 -14.90
N ALA A 201 -3.35 -13.67 -14.27
CA ALA A 201 -4.43 -12.74 -14.00
C ALA A 201 -5.02 -12.92 -12.60
N VAL A 202 -5.52 -11.83 -12.04
CA VAL A 202 -6.18 -11.79 -10.73
C VAL A 202 -7.58 -11.22 -10.91
N LYS A 203 -8.58 -11.96 -10.42
CA LYS A 203 -9.98 -11.51 -10.47
C LYS A 203 -10.24 -10.47 -9.39
N PRO A 204 -11.06 -9.45 -9.68
CA PRO A 204 -11.48 -8.47 -8.69
C PRO A 204 -12.56 -9.06 -7.77
N VAL A 205 -12.17 -9.36 -6.53
CA VAL A 205 -13.07 -9.78 -5.45
C VAL A 205 -13.10 -8.67 -4.40
N LYS A 206 -14.29 -8.20 -4.04
CA LYS A 206 -14.46 -7.10 -3.08
C LYS A 206 -13.74 -7.43 -1.78
N GLY A 207 -12.93 -6.48 -1.31
CA GLY A 207 -12.15 -6.61 -0.10
C GLY A 207 -10.72 -7.09 -0.33
N ASP A 208 -10.44 -7.79 -1.43
CA ASP A 208 -9.10 -8.30 -1.71
C ASP A 208 -8.15 -7.17 -2.14
N ALA A 209 -6.86 -7.35 -1.88
CA ALA A 209 -5.82 -6.44 -2.32
C ALA A 209 -4.66 -7.19 -2.98
N LEU A 210 -4.22 -6.72 -4.13
CA LEU A 210 -3.07 -7.22 -4.87
C LEU A 210 -1.86 -6.31 -4.63
N LEU A 211 -0.81 -6.83 -4.01
CA LEU A 211 0.49 -6.19 -3.93
C LEU A 211 1.38 -6.73 -5.04
N PHE A 212 1.96 -5.85 -5.85
CA PHE A 212 3.00 -6.22 -6.81
C PHE A 212 4.13 -5.19 -6.84
N PHE A 213 5.31 -5.64 -7.23
CA PHE A 213 6.52 -4.83 -7.25
C PHE A 213 6.92 -4.42 -8.67
N SER A 214 7.18 -3.14 -8.85
CA SER A 214 7.65 -2.54 -10.10
C SER A 214 9.18 -2.60 -10.25
N LEU A 215 9.89 -2.83 -9.13
CA LEU A 215 11.33 -2.94 -9.09
C LEU A 215 11.77 -4.28 -8.49
N HIS A 216 12.89 -4.78 -8.98
CA HIS A 216 13.64 -5.86 -8.37
C HIS A 216 14.24 -5.42 -7.01
N PRO A 217 14.62 -6.36 -6.12
CA PRO A 217 15.26 -6.03 -4.83
C PRO A 217 16.55 -5.20 -4.94
N ASN A 218 17.23 -5.23 -6.09
CA ASN A 218 18.40 -4.40 -6.39
C ASN A 218 18.04 -2.99 -6.93
N ALA A 219 16.76 -2.60 -6.84
CA ALA A 219 16.19 -1.33 -7.30
C ALA A 219 16.19 -1.09 -8.82
N THR A 220 16.53 -2.08 -9.67
CA THR A 220 16.34 -1.96 -11.11
C THR A 220 14.88 -2.24 -11.50
N THR A 221 14.39 -1.60 -12.56
CA THR A 221 13.02 -1.79 -13.07
C THR A 221 12.76 -3.23 -13.50
N ASP A 222 11.62 -3.78 -13.12
CA ASP A 222 11.20 -5.14 -13.47
C ASP A 222 10.24 -5.12 -14.67
N THR A 223 10.71 -5.57 -15.84
CA THR A 223 9.87 -5.59 -17.06
C THR A 223 8.75 -6.61 -16.99
N ASN A 224 8.81 -7.59 -16.08
CA ASN A 224 7.72 -8.54 -15.87
C ASN A 224 6.55 -7.89 -15.12
N SER A 225 6.75 -6.71 -14.51
CA SER A 225 5.70 -5.94 -13.83
C SER A 225 4.75 -5.21 -14.79
N LEU A 226 4.85 -5.47 -16.10
CA LEU A 226 3.90 -4.98 -17.08
C LEU A 226 2.52 -5.51 -16.70
N HIS A 227 1.57 -4.62 -16.46
CA HIS A 227 0.25 -5.01 -16.00
C HIS A 227 -0.85 -4.12 -16.56
N GLY A 228 -2.07 -4.64 -16.62
CA GLY A 228 -3.23 -3.92 -17.14
C GLY A 228 -4.52 -4.31 -16.42
N SER A 229 -5.60 -3.58 -16.74
CA SER A 229 -6.96 -3.95 -16.33
C SER A 229 -7.72 -4.39 -17.57
N CYS A 230 -8.11 -5.66 -17.61
CA CYS A 230 -8.97 -6.16 -18.67
C CYS A 230 -10.29 -5.39 -18.75
N PRO A 231 -10.94 -5.37 -19.93
CA PRO A 231 -12.26 -4.78 -20.07
C PRO A 231 -13.25 -5.37 -19.08
N VAL A 232 -14.07 -4.53 -18.46
CA VAL A 232 -15.25 -5.00 -17.73
C VAL A 232 -16.27 -5.46 -18.76
N ILE A 233 -16.73 -6.71 -18.67
CA ILE A 233 -17.72 -7.30 -19.59
C ILE A 233 -19.11 -7.25 -18.96
N GLU A 234 -19.22 -7.59 -17.67
CA GLU A 234 -20.47 -7.55 -16.93
C GLU A 234 -20.25 -7.05 -15.49
N GLY A 235 -21.09 -6.10 -15.08
CA GLY A 235 -20.98 -5.41 -13.78
C GLY A 235 -20.18 -4.11 -13.87
N GLU A 236 -19.55 -3.75 -12.76
CA GLU A 236 -18.77 -2.52 -12.61
C GLU A 236 -17.59 -2.77 -11.68
N LYS A 237 -16.41 -2.30 -12.08
CA LYS A 237 -15.18 -2.43 -11.28
C LYS A 237 -14.90 -1.12 -10.55
N TRP A 238 -14.81 -1.19 -9.23
CA TRP A 238 -14.21 -0.18 -8.39
C TRP A 238 -12.89 -0.71 -7.83
N SER A 239 -11.86 0.13 -7.86
CA SER A 239 -10.57 -0.20 -7.28
C SER A 239 -9.95 1.03 -6.62
N ALA A 240 -9.11 0.80 -5.62
CA ALA A 240 -8.27 1.83 -5.01
C ALA A 240 -6.79 1.46 -5.17
N THR A 241 -5.99 2.36 -5.72
CA THR A 241 -4.56 2.15 -5.96
C THR A 241 -3.75 2.99 -4.98
N LYS A 242 -2.78 2.37 -4.31
CA LYS A 242 -1.74 3.04 -3.54
C LYS A 242 -0.39 2.75 -4.20
N TRP A 243 0.23 3.78 -4.76
CA TRP A 243 1.60 3.70 -5.25
C TRP A 243 2.58 4.09 -4.15
N ILE A 244 3.69 3.36 -4.05
CA ILE A 244 4.69 3.57 -3.01
C ILE A 244 6.05 3.77 -3.66
N HIS A 245 6.71 4.87 -3.33
CA HIS A 245 8.01 5.27 -3.87
C HIS A 245 9.19 4.66 -3.09
N VAL A 246 10.37 4.70 -3.70
CA VAL A 246 11.63 4.31 -3.03
C VAL A 246 12.06 5.29 -1.93
N ARG A 247 11.57 6.53 -1.95
CA ARG A 247 11.80 7.58 -0.93
C ARG A 247 10.48 8.30 -0.62
N SER A 248 10.51 9.20 0.36
CA SER A 248 9.35 10.01 0.75
C SER A 248 8.72 10.68 -0.48
N PHE A 249 7.41 10.51 -0.62
CA PHE A 249 6.59 11.14 -1.64
C PHE A 249 6.01 12.45 -1.10
N GLY A 250 6.27 13.53 -1.83
CA GLY A 250 5.95 14.89 -1.42
C GLY A 250 6.97 15.82 -2.05
N TYR A 251 6.55 17.00 -2.48
CA TYR A 251 7.51 18.02 -2.90
C TYR A 251 8.49 18.23 -1.75
N PRO A 252 9.81 18.36 -2.02
CA PRO A 252 10.69 18.95 -1.03
C PRO A 252 9.97 20.20 -0.55
N LYS A 253 9.62 20.29 0.74
CA LYS A 253 9.22 21.58 1.32
C LYS A 253 10.27 22.53 0.80
N GLU A 254 9.88 23.57 0.05
CA GLU A 254 10.83 24.56 -0.46
C GLU A 254 11.76 24.90 0.70
N THR A 255 12.94 24.28 0.67
CA THR A 255 14.02 24.67 1.52
C THR A 255 14.44 25.91 0.79
N THR A 256 13.99 27.06 1.30
CA THR A 256 14.84 28.23 1.27
C THR A 256 16.24 27.71 1.58
N ASP A 257 17.12 27.75 0.57
CA ASP A 257 18.52 27.35 0.69
C ASP A 257 19.06 27.83 2.04
N ASP A 258 19.56 26.89 2.86
CA ASP A 258 20.64 27.02 3.86
C ASP A 258 20.45 26.27 5.18
N GLU A 259 19.25 25.87 5.60
CA GLU A 259 19.15 25.14 6.87
C GLU A 259 19.42 23.63 6.71
N CYS A 260 20.67 23.26 6.97
CA CYS A 260 21.03 21.87 7.21
C CYS A 260 20.26 21.32 8.43
N ARG A 261 19.28 20.46 8.17
CA ARG A 261 18.33 19.93 9.15
C ARG A 261 18.09 18.44 8.98
N ASP A 262 17.41 17.85 9.96
CA ASP A 262 16.82 16.54 9.80
C ASP A 262 15.44 16.69 9.17
N GLU A 263 15.18 15.93 8.12
CA GLU A 263 13.90 15.88 7.41
C GLU A 263 12.96 14.81 8.01
N ASN A 264 13.47 13.97 8.92
CA ASN A 264 12.71 12.92 9.60
C ASN A 264 12.97 12.94 11.11
N ASP A 265 11.90 12.85 11.91
CA ASP A 265 11.97 12.84 13.37
C ASP A 265 12.77 11.65 13.94
N LYS A 266 12.97 10.59 13.13
CA LYS A 266 13.76 9.41 13.51
C LYS A 266 15.26 9.56 13.23
N CYS A 267 15.70 10.61 12.57
CA CYS A 267 17.12 10.82 12.25
C CYS A 267 18.06 10.69 13.46
N PRO A 268 17.75 11.23 14.67
CA PRO A 268 18.62 11.05 15.84
C PRO A 268 18.77 9.58 16.24
N LYS A 269 17.67 8.82 16.15
CA LYS A 269 17.63 7.38 16.48
C LYS A 269 18.45 6.57 15.47
N TRP A 270 18.32 6.86 14.18
CA TRP A 270 19.06 6.18 13.13
C TRP A 270 20.55 6.52 13.17
N ALA A 271 20.91 7.77 13.41
CA ALA A 271 22.30 8.17 13.60
C ALA A 271 22.93 7.45 14.80
N ALA A 272 22.23 7.37 15.93
CA ALA A 272 22.66 6.60 17.10
C ALA A 272 22.81 5.09 16.81
N ALA A 273 22.08 4.54 15.83
CA ALA A 273 22.21 3.15 15.37
C ALA A 273 23.34 2.92 14.35
N GLY A 274 24.08 3.98 13.99
CA GLY A 274 25.20 3.94 13.04
C GLY A 274 24.81 4.04 11.57
N GLU A 275 23.57 4.46 11.27
CA GLU A 275 23.09 4.52 9.88
C GLU A 275 23.84 5.56 9.03
N CYS A 276 24.45 6.59 9.65
CA CYS A 276 25.27 7.56 8.91
C CYS A 276 26.41 6.90 8.12
N ALA A 277 26.95 5.78 8.61
CA ALA A 277 27.99 5.01 7.93
C ALA A 277 27.43 3.86 7.10
N LYS A 278 26.34 3.21 7.55
CA LYS A 278 25.72 2.06 6.86
C LYS A 278 24.88 2.46 5.65
N ASN A 279 24.27 3.65 5.69
CA ASN A 279 23.39 4.18 4.67
C ASN A 279 23.72 5.67 4.37
N PRO A 280 24.94 5.98 3.93
CA PRO A 280 25.42 7.36 3.80
C PRO A 280 24.64 8.17 2.76
N GLU A 281 24.14 7.55 1.69
CA GLU A 281 23.39 8.26 0.65
C GLU A 281 22.05 8.81 1.16
N TYR A 282 21.30 8.05 1.96
CA TYR A 282 20.08 8.55 2.57
C TYR A 282 20.37 9.51 3.72
N MET A 283 21.33 9.17 4.57
CA MET A 283 21.55 9.87 5.83
C MET A 283 22.32 11.19 5.64
N VAL A 284 23.43 11.15 4.91
CA VAL A 284 24.34 12.28 4.67
C VAL A 284 24.08 12.93 3.31
N GLY A 285 23.77 12.12 2.30
CA GLY A 285 23.61 12.57 0.92
C GLY A 285 24.85 12.36 0.08
N THR A 286 24.74 12.81 -1.17
CA THR A 286 25.83 12.86 -2.14
C THR A 286 26.15 14.32 -2.47
N ARG A 287 27.19 14.55 -3.27
CA ARG A 287 27.57 15.88 -3.75
C ARG A 287 26.42 16.65 -4.42
N ASN A 288 25.48 15.93 -5.04
CA ASN A 288 24.42 16.52 -5.85
C ASN A 288 23.02 16.40 -5.21
N SER A 289 22.90 15.73 -4.06
CA SER A 289 21.62 15.56 -3.37
C SER A 289 21.88 15.46 -1.86
N PRO A 290 21.45 16.43 -1.05
CA PRO A 290 21.60 16.35 0.40
C PRO A 290 20.82 15.13 0.94
N GLY A 291 21.35 14.52 2.00
CA GLY A 291 20.66 13.44 2.72
C GLY A 291 19.63 14.00 3.70
N SER A 292 18.72 13.14 4.12
CA SER A 292 17.58 13.51 4.97
C SER A 292 17.93 13.64 6.45
N CYS A 293 19.12 13.20 6.90
CA CYS A 293 19.50 13.18 8.32
C CYS A 293 20.83 13.87 8.59
N ARG A 294 21.14 14.91 7.81
CA ARG A 294 22.45 15.59 7.82
C ARG A 294 22.79 16.20 9.18
N LYS A 295 21.80 16.72 9.90
CA LYS A 295 21.99 17.30 11.24
C LYS A 295 22.34 16.22 12.26
N SER A 296 21.58 15.14 12.30
CA SER A 296 21.86 14.00 13.17
C SER A 296 23.18 13.29 12.84
N CYS A 297 23.63 13.35 11.59
CA CYS A 297 24.93 12.81 11.17
C CYS A 297 26.11 13.78 11.35
N ASN A 298 25.89 14.96 11.95
CA ASN A 298 26.93 15.98 12.18
C ASN A 298 27.69 16.38 10.90
N VAL A 299 26.99 16.43 9.76
CA VAL A 299 27.56 16.88 8.46
C VAL A 299 27.04 18.26 8.04
N CYS A 300 26.31 18.92 8.94
CA CYS A 300 26.06 20.35 8.88
C CYS A 300 27.35 21.05 9.32
N GLY A 301 27.90 21.93 8.49
CA GLY A 301 28.92 22.88 8.97
C GLY A 301 28.30 23.78 10.05
N GLU A 302 29.14 24.33 10.93
CA GLU A 302 28.75 25.45 11.79
C GLU A 302 28.37 26.68 10.96
#